data_AF-A0A537JHJ0-F1
#
_entry.id   AF-A0A537JHJ0-F1
#
_cell.length_a   1.000
_cell.length_b   1.000
_cell.length_c   1.000
_cell.angle_alpha   90.00
_cell.angle_beta   90.00
_cell.angle_gamma   90.00
#
_symmetry.space_group_name_H-M   'P 1'
#
loop_
_entity.id
_entity.type
_entity.pdbx_description
1 polymer ?
#
loop_
_entity_poly.entity_id
_entity_poly.type
_entity_poly.pdbx_seq_one_letter_code
_entity_poly.pdbx_strand_id
1 'polypeptide(L)'
;MRRCCGHLDYSRSIGRSQTIPRHSRQHPSVATSSIVSLYRFGKHVFPGRDVLFLVILASAMFPFETYMIPLFLTMKSFGLINTYVGIASPYLIMSFGIFLMRQHIAHAIPDELLDAARVDGASELRIFLRVVVPLSASAIGALGILAFIQAWSAFIWPLLMATSRGMYLMELGLSTFQSRYTADYNLLTAAAMLNTIPMLIAFIVLRRQIIESVALTGLKG
;
A
#
# COMPACT_ATOMS: atom_id res chain seq x y z
N MET A 1 -43.66 65.41 0.21
CA MET A 1 -42.86 65.28 1.46
C MET A 1 -42.52 63.79 1.67
N ARG A 2 -41.21 63.46 1.78
CA ARG A 2 -40.55 62.22 2.31
C ARG A 2 -40.67 60.92 1.44
N ARG A 3 -39.59 60.43 0.79
CA ARG A 3 -38.48 59.49 1.21
C ARG A 3 -39.00 58.06 1.52
N CYS A 4 -38.39 56.89 1.22
CA CYS A 4 -37.12 56.43 0.62
C CYS A 4 -37.19 54.87 0.45
N CYS A 5 -36.40 54.32 -0.50
CA CYS A 5 -35.69 53.00 -0.55
C CYS A 5 -36.35 51.64 -0.20
N GLY A 6 -36.38 50.73 -1.21
CA GLY A 6 -35.49 49.55 -1.33
C GLY A 6 -35.84 48.23 -0.61
N HIS A 7 -36.11 47.16 -1.37
CA HIS A 7 -35.40 45.86 -1.31
C HIS A 7 -35.87 44.90 -2.43
N LEU A 8 -34.92 44.32 -3.17
CA LEU A 8 -35.14 43.27 -4.18
C LEU A 8 -35.04 41.90 -3.49
N ASP A 9 -36.11 41.11 -3.55
CA ASP A 9 -36.17 39.76 -2.96
C ASP A 9 -35.56 38.69 -3.91
N TYR A 10 -34.35 38.26 -3.58
CA TYR A 10 -33.61 37.15 -4.20
C TYR A 10 -33.84 35.84 -3.39
N SER A 11 -35.08 35.33 -3.34
CA SER A 11 -35.40 34.13 -2.52
C SER A 11 -36.53 33.25 -3.08
N ARG A 12 -36.55 33.03 -4.41
CA ARG A 12 -37.57 32.15 -5.04
C ARG A 12 -37.04 31.24 -6.16
N SER A 13 -35.85 30.65 -6.01
CA SER A 13 -35.35 29.66 -7.00
C SER A 13 -34.87 28.31 -6.43
N ILE A 14 -35.05 28.04 -5.15
CA ILE A 14 -34.70 26.74 -4.55
C ILE A 14 -35.95 25.87 -4.47
N GLY A 15 -36.29 25.20 -5.58
CA GLY A 15 -37.46 24.32 -5.57
C GLY A 15 -37.76 23.71 -6.92
N ARG A 16 -36.79 23.06 -7.56
CA ARG A 16 -36.99 22.17 -8.72
C ARG A 16 -35.70 21.41 -9.04
N SER A 17 -35.44 20.30 -8.37
CA SER A 17 -34.62 19.19 -8.89
C SER A 17 -34.66 18.00 -7.91
N GLN A 18 -35.79 17.31 -7.87
CA GLN A 18 -35.83 15.89 -7.48
C GLN A 18 -36.84 15.20 -8.39
N THR A 19 -36.37 14.79 -9.56
CA THR A 19 -37.05 13.80 -10.41
C THR A 19 -36.02 12.75 -10.76
N ILE A 20 -36.03 11.65 -10.00
CA ILE A 20 -35.46 10.39 -10.44
C ILE A 20 -36.53 9.73 -11.34
N PRO A 21 -36.17 9.24 -12.53
CA PRO A 21 -36.67 7.92 -12.87
C PRO A 21 -35.60 6.96 -13.42
N ARG A 22 -35.80 5.70 -13.05
CA ARG A 22 -35.10 4.48 -13.45
C ARG A 22 -35.01 4.33 -14.98
N HIS A 23 -33.88 3.85 -15.48
CA HIS A 23 -33.93 2.78 -16.48
C HIS A 23 -32.70 1.87 -16.45
N SER A 24 -33.00 0.58 -16.37
CA SER A 24 -32.16 -0.60 -16.50
C SER A 24 -31.40 -0.67 -17.84
N ARG A 25 -30.08 -0.83 -17.77
CA ARG A 25 -29.31 -1.64 -18.75
C ARG A 25 -28.15 -2.33 -18.03
N GLN A 26 -28.28 -3.65 -17.91
CA GLN A 26 -27.22 -4.54 -17.46
C GLN A 26 -26.28 -4.89 -18.64
N HIS A 27 -25.01 -5.13 -18.29
CA HIS A 27 -23.89 -5.73 -19.03
C HIS A 27 -23.07 -4.80 -19.97
N PRO A 28 -21.72 -4.89 -20.04
CA PRO A 28 -20.73 -5.69 -19.29
C PRO A 28 -19.60 -4.78 -18.73
N SER A 29 -19.66 -4.37 -17.46
CA SER A 29 -18.66 -3.43 -16.92
C SER A 29 -18.28 -3.72 -15.47
N VAL A 30 -18.42 -4.97 -15.05
CA VAL A 30 -18.03 -5.38 -13.69
C VAL A 30 -16.49 -5.31 -13.55
N ALA A 31 -15.75 -5.75 -14.58
CA ALA A 31 -14.28 -5.70 -14.57
C ALA A 31 -13.70 -4.27 -14.65
N THR A 32 -14.34 -3.35 -15.40
CA THR A 32 -13.92 -1.95 -15.44
C THR A 32 -14.34 -1.19 -14.19
N SER A 33 -15.46 -1.56 -13.55
CA SER A 33 -15.90 -0.95 -12.29
C SER A 33 -14.96 -1.25 -11.12
N SER A 34 -14.37 -2.45 -11.06
CA SER A 34 -13.44 -2.84 -9.99
C SER A 34 -12.14 -2.02 -10.02
N ILE A 35 -11.63 -1.71 -11.22
CA ILE A 35 -10.42 -0.89 -11.40
C ILE A 35 -10.69 0.58 -11.06
N VAL A 36 -11.87 1.11 -11.41
CA VAL A 36 -12.32 2.46 -11.05
C VAL A 36 -12.62 2.58 -9.54
N SER A 37 -13.11 1.50 -8.92
CA SER A 37 -13.38 1.43 -7.48
C SER A 37 -12.11 1.48 -6.63
N LEU A 38 -11.02 0.87 -7.09
CA LEU A 38 -9.75 0.83 -6.35
C LEU A 38 -9.08 2.21 -6.30
N TYR A 39 -9.19 2.99 -7.37
CA TYR A 39 -8.71 4.37 -7.40
C TYR A 39 -9.56 5.33 -6.55
N ARG A 40 -10.89 5.13 -6.53
CA ARG A 40 -11.81 5.89 -5.66
C ARG A 40 -11.45 5.78 -4.16
N PHE A 41 -10.76 4.72 -3.76
CA PHE A 41 -10.40 4.48 -2.37
C PHE A 41 -9.38 5.48 -1.80
N GLY A 42 -8.49 6.00 -2.64
CA GLY A 42 -7.37 6.83 -2.20
C GLY A 42 -7.73 8.30 -1.94
N LYS A 43 -8.72 8.85 -2.66
CA LYS A 43 -9.07 10.28 -2.55
C LYS A 43 -10.54 10.65 -2.66
N HIS A 44 -11.41 9.79 -3.20
CA HIS A 44 -12.84 10.11 -3.19
C HIS A 44 -13.43 9.91 -1.80
N VAL A 45 -14.19 10.90 -1.33
CA VAL A 45 -14.96 10.83 -0.10
C VAL A 45 -16.23 10.03 -0.40
N PHE A 46 -16.19 8.72 -0.16
CA PHE A 46 -17.39 7.87 -0.26
C PHE A 46 -17.85 7.47 1.15
N PRO A 47 -19.17 7.30 1.38
CA PRO A 47 -19.68 6.92 2.69
C PRO A 47 -19.12 5.54 3.09
N GLY A 48 -18.41 5.48 4.22
CA GLY A 48 -17.74 4.27 4.72
C GLY A 48 -16.22 4.20 4.50
N ARG A 49 -15.61 5.16 3.79
CA ARG A 49 -14.15 5.22 3.59
C ARG A 49 -13.37 5.21 4.91
N ASP A 50 -13.81 6.03 5.85
CA ASP A 50 -13.09 6.18 7.12
C ASP A 50 -13.28 4.95 8.03
N VAL A 51 -14.43 4.26 7.92
CA VAL A 51 -14.66 2.97 8.59
C VAL A 51 -13.75 1.90 8.01
N LEU A 52 -13.67 1.78 6.68
CA LEU A 52 -12.77 0.82 6.04
C LEU A 52 -11.30 1.11 6.34
N PHE A 53 -10.92 2.39 6.36
CA PHE A 53 -9.58 2.79 6.77
C PHE A 53 -9.30 2.44 8.24
N LEU A 54 -10.28 2.63 9.13
CA LEU A 54 -10.19 2.23 10.53
C LEU A 54 -10.04 0.70 10.67
N VAL A 55 -10.74 -0.09 9.85
CA VAL A 55 -10.57 -1.54 9.79
C VAL A 55 -9.16 -1.93 9.31
N ILE A 56 -8.64 -1.28 8.27
CA ILE A 56 -7.27 -1.51 7.79
C ILE A 56 -6.26 -1.15 8.88
N LEU A 57 -6.47 -0.02 9.57
CA LEU A 57 -5.68 0.41 10.71
C LEU A 57 -5.70 -0.61 11.84
N ALA A 58 -6.89 -1.06 12.25
CA ALA A 58 -7.06 -2.10 13.26
C ALA A 58 -6.32 -3.38 12.84
N SER A 59 -6.41 -3.78 11.56
CA SER A 59 -5.68 -4.94 11.04
C SER A 59 -4.16 -4.77 11.11
N ALA A 60 -3.64 -3.55 10.92
CA ALA A 60 -2.21 -3.27 11.02
C ALA A 60 -1.71 -3.32 12.48
N MET A 61 -2.60 -3.22 13.48
CA MET A 61 -2.25 -3.38 14.90
C MET A 61 -2.09 -4.85 15.30
N PHE A 62 -2.70 -5.79 14.57
CA PHE A 62 -2.51 -7.22 14.83
C PHE A 62 -1.21 -7.69 14.16
N PRO A 63 -0.22 -8.17 14.94
CA PRO A 63 1.02 -8.64 14.36
C PRO A 63 0.79 -9.94 13.58
N PHE A 64 1.53 -10.10 12.49
CA PHE A 64 1.40 -11.20 11.53
C PHE A 64 1.41 -12.58 12.20
N GLU A 65 2.21 -12.71 13.25
CA GLU A 65 2.42 -13.92 14.05
C GLU A 65 1.12 -14.43 14.68
N THR A 66 0.14 -13.55 14.92
CA THR A 66 -1.15 -13.90 15.55
C THR A 66 -2.02 -14.75 14.63
N TYR A 67 -2.00 -14.48 13.33
CA TYR A 67 -2.84 -15.12 12.32
C TYR A 67 -2.04 -15.94 11.29
N MET A 68 -0.74 -16.09 11.51
CA MET A 68 0.16 -16.89 10.69
C MET A 68 -0.29 -18.35 10.54
N ILE A 69 -0.74 -18.99 11.61
CA ILE A 69 -1.16 -20.40 11.58
C ILE A 69 -2.39 -20.61 10.67
N PRO A 70 -3.51 -19.87 10.83
CA PRO A 70 -4.64 -20.02 9.92
C PRO A 70 -4.29 -19.66 8.48
N LEU A 71 -3.39 -18.69 8.25
CA LEU A 71 -2.90 -18.38 6.91
C LEU A 71 -2.13 -19.56 6.30
N PHE A 72 -1.26 -20.22 7.06
CA PHE A 72 -0.54 -21.42 6.64
C PHE A 72 -1.51 -22.55 6.26
N LEU A 73 -2.54 -22.81 7.08
CA LEU A 73 -3.57 -23.81 6.75
C LEU A 73 -4.30 -23.48 5.44
N THR A 74 -4.56 -22.20 5.20
CA THR A 74 -5.16 -21.74 3.95
C THR A 74 -4.24 -21.98 2.76
N MET A 75 -2.95 -21.61 2.86
CA MET A 75 -1.97 -21.87 1.79
C MET A 75 -1.78 -23.37 1.54
N LYS A 76 -1.83 -24.19 2.60
CA LYS A 76 -1.83 -25.65 2.50
C LYS A 76 -3.03 -26.16 1.72
N SER A 77 -4.23 -25.65 2.00
CA SER A 77 -5.45 -26.05 1.28
C SER A 77 -5.39 -25.69 -0.21
N PHE A 78 -4.71 -24.59 -0.56
CA PHE A 78 -4.47 -24.19 -1.95
C PHE A 78 -3.29 -24.91 -2.62
N GLY A 79 -2.58 -25.79 -1.91
CA GLY A 79 -1.42 -26.50 -2.46
C GLY A 79 -0.22 -25.61 -2.72
N LEU A 80 -0.12 -24.45 -2.06
CA LEU A 80 0.96 -23.47 -2.27
C LEU A 80 2.18 -23.68 -1.35
N ILE A 81 2.20 -24.77 -0.58
CA ILE A 81 3.37 -25.14 0.24
C ILE A 81 4.56 -25.46 -0.68
N ASN A 82 5.76 -25.07 -0.27
CA ASN A 82 6.99 -25.27 -1.01
C ASN A 82 6.98 -24.59 -2.40
N THR A 83 6.31 -23.44 -2.51
CA THR A 83 6.30 -22.59 -3.72
C THR A 83 6.72 -21.16 -3.38
N TYR A 84 7.36 -20.46 -4.34
CA TYR A 84 7.73 -19.04 -4.16
C TYR A 84 6.51 -18.14 -3.98
N VAL A 85 5.39 -18.45 -4.63
CA VAL A 85 4.13 -17.71 -4.48
C VAL A 85 3.60 -17.83 -3.05
N GLY A 86 3.61 -19.05 -2.49
CA GLY A 86 3.23 -19.28 -1.10
C GLY A 86 4.15 -18.56 -0.11
N ILE A 87 5.46 -18.61 -0.34
CA ILE A 87 6.45 -17.90 0.49
C ILE A 87 6.26 -16.38 0.41
N ALA A 88 6.01 -15.82 -0.77
CA ALA A 88 5.82 -14.38 -0.96
C ALA A 88 4.46 -13.86 -0.46
N SER A 89 3.46 -14.74 -0.32
CA SER A 89 2.06 -14.36 -0.12
C SER A 89 1.77 -13.33 0.99
N PRO A 90 2.31 -13.42 2.23
CA PRO A 90 2.00 -12.42 3.26
C PRO A 90 2.69 -11.07 3.01
N TYR A 91 3.73 -11.04 2.18
CA TYR A 91 4.53 -9.84 1.91
C TYR A 91 4.00 -9.02 0.72
N LEU A 92 3.02 -9.54 -0.03
CA LEU A 92 2.43 -8.84 -1.18
C LEU A 92 1.57 -7.64 -0.77
N ILE A 93 0.96 -7.68 0.41
CA ILE A 93 0.09 -6.64 0.91
C ILE A 93 0.60 -6.21 2.29
N MET A 94 1.12 -4.98 2.36
CA MET A 94 1.58 -4.41 3.61
C MET A 94 0.53 -3.44 4.16
N SER A 95 -0.27 -3.87 5.14
CA SER A 95 -1.33 -3.04 5.74
C SER A 95 -0.81 -1.71 6.27
N PHE A 96 0.36 -1.72 6.92
CA PHE A 96 1.05 -0.50 7.35
C PHE A 96 1.47 0.40 6.18
N GLY A 97 1.84 -0.18 5.05
CA GLY A 97 2.16 0.57 3.82
C GLY A 97 0.94 1.28 3.23
N ILE A 98 -0.25 0.66 3.30
CA ILE A 98 -1.51 1.28 2.89
C ILE A 98 -1.81 2.50 3.77
N PHE A 99 -1.62 2.37 5.08
CA PHE A 99 -1.76 3.47 6.03
C PHE A 99 -0.85 4.65 5.67
N LEU A 100 0.45 4.39 5.53
CA LEU A 100 1.44 5.42 5.22
C LEU A 100 1.19 6.09 3.85
N MET A 101 0.86 5.32 2.81
CA MET A 101 0.54 5.91 1.50
C MET A 101 -0.68 6.80 1.57
N ARG A 102 -1.73 6.40 2.30
CA ARG A 102 -2.92 7.25 2.44
C ARG A 102 -2.58 8.55 3.16
N GLN A 103 -1.79 8.49 4.23
CA GLN A 103 -1.35 9.68 4.96
C GLN A 103 -0.52 10.61 4.05
N HIS A 104 0.41 10.05 3.27
CA HIS A 104 1.20 10.83 2.32
C HIS A 104 0.33 11.50 1.26
N ILE A 105 -0.53 10.74 0.57
CA ILE A 105 -1.42 11.26 -0.48
C ILE A 105 -2.36 12.33 0.08
N ALA A 106 -2.90 12.14 1.29
CA ALA A 106 -3.82 13.08 1.92
C ALA A 106 -3.17 14.43 2.29
N HIS A 107 -1.88 14.45 2.64
CA HIS A 107 -1.20 15.67 3.09
C HIS A 107 -0.26 16.30 2.06
N ALA A 108 0.29 15.52 1.13
CA ALA A 108 1.30 15.97 0.17
C ALA A 108 0.71 16.37 -1.18
N ILE A 109 -0.48 15.87 -1.55
CA ILE A 109 -1.07 16.08 -2.87
C ILE A 109 -2.34 16.94 -2.74
N PRO A 110 -2.30 18.24 -3.10
CA PRO A 110 -3.48 19.11 -3.07
C PRO A 110 -4.63 18.56 -3.92
N ASP A 111 -5.87 18.77 -3.48
CA ASP A 111 -7.06 18.34 -4.23
C ASP A 111 -7.23 19.15 -5.53
N GLU A 112 -6.90 20.43 -5.50
CA GLU A 112 -6.94 21.35 -6.65
C GLU A 112 -6.15 20.81 -7.85
N LEU A 113 -4.99 20.20 -7.61
CA LEU A 113 -4.14 19.64 -8.66
C LEU A 113 -4.84 18.48 -9.40
N LEU A 114 -5.64 17.70 -8.68
CA LEU A 114 -6.36 16.57 -9.26
C LEU A 114 -7.64 17.03 -9.95
N ASP A 115 -8.31 18.04 -9.40
CA ASP A 115 -9.48 18.65 -10.03
C ASP A 115 -9.10 19.34 -11.34
N ALA A 116 -7.95 20.01 -11.40
CA ALA A 116 -7.41 20.55 -12.65
C ALA A 116 -7.19 19.45 -13.70
N ALA A 117 -6.57 18.32 -13.32
CA ALA A 117 -6.35 17.20 -14.22
C ALA A 117 -7.68 16.57 -14.73
N ARG A 118 -8.75 16.59 -13.92
CA ARG A 118 -10.09 16.17 -14.34
C ARG A 118 -10.72 17.15 -15.32
N VAL A 119 -10.56 18.45 -15.09
CA VAL A 119 -11.01 19.50 -16.03
C VAL A 119 -10.30 19.37 -17.37
N ASP A 120 -9.02 18.98 -17.37
CA ASP A 120 -8.23 18.67 -18.57
C ASP A 120 -8.64 17.33 -19.26
N GLY A 121 -9.67 16.65 -18.76
CA GLY A 121 -10.21 15.42 -19.34
C GLY A 121 -9.36 14.17 -19.08
N ALA A 122 -8.43 14.21 -18.11
CA ALA A 122 -7.66 13.02 -17.76
C ALA A 122 -8.56 11.98 -17.05
N SER A 123 -8.45 10.72 -17.47
CA SER A 123 -9.09 9.61 -16.76
C SER A 123 -8.41 9.37 -15.41
N GLU A 124 -9.14 8.83 -14.45
CA GLU A 124 -8.64 8.62 -13.09
C GLU A 124 -7.38 7.70 -13.03
N LEU A 125 -7.31 6.66 -13.87
CA LEU A 125 -6.11 5.84 -13.99
C LEU A 125 -4.91 6.65 -14.51
N ARG A 126 -5.15 7.60 -15.43
CA ARG A 126 -4.11 8.48 -15.95
C ARG A 126 -3.67 9.48 -14.88
N ILE A 127 -4.59 10.03 -14.09
CA ILE A 127 -4.28 10.91 -12.95
C ILE A 127 -3.43 10.15 -11.93
N PHE A 128 -3.81 8.92 -11.58
CA PHE A 128 -3.00 8.07 -10.70
C PHE A 128 -1.57 7.90 -11.20
N LEU A 129 -1.40 7.37 -12.42
CA LEU A 129 -0.10 6.97 -12.94
C LEU A 129 0.79 8.17 -13.29
N ARG A 130 0.21 9.28 -13.77
CA ARG A 130 0.98 10.44 -14.26
C ARG A 130 1.08 11.59 -13.27
N VAL A 131 0.24 11.64 -12.24
CA VAL A 131 0.27 12.72 -11.24
C VAL A 131 0.61 12.15 -9.87
N VAL A 132 -0.22 11.22 -9.36
CA VAL A 132 -0.06 10.73 -7.98
C VAL A 132 1.21 9.92 -7.78
N VAL A 133 1.49 8.94 -8.65
CA VAL A 133 2.67 8.07 -8.57
C VAL A 133 4.00 8.86 -8.61
N PRO A 134 4.25 9.75 -9.59
CA PRO A 134 5.50 10.49 -9.63
C PRO A 134 5.66 11.47 -8.45
N LEU A 135 4.58 12.11 -7.99
CA LEU A 135 4.62 12.97 -6.79
C LEU A 135 4.88 12.16 -5.51
N SER A 136 4.46 10.90 -5.48
CA SER A 136 4.67 10.00 -4.35
C SER A 136 5.93 9.15 -4.47
N ALA A 137 6.81 9.41 -5.45
CA ALA A 137 7.96 8.56 -5.73
C ALA A 137 8.90 8.38 -4.52
N SER A 138 9.07 9.44 -3.73
CA SER A 138 9.87 9.42 -2.50
C SER A 138 9.25 8.49 -1.44
N ALA A 139 7.95 8.65 -1.17
CA ALA A 139 7.20 7.81 -0.25
C ALA A 139 7.13 6.33 -0.70
N ILE A 140 6.95 6.08 -2.00
CA ILE A 140 6.98 4.74 -2.58
C ILE A 140 8.37 4.12 -2.39
N GLY A 141 9.44 4.89 -2.59
CA GLY A 141 10.81 4.44 -2.33
C GLY A 141 11.02 4.02 -0.88
N ALA A 142 10.58 4.84 0.08
CA ALA A 142 10.65 4.53 1.51
C ALA A 142 9.89 3.25 1.86
N LEU A 143 8.67 3.08 1.34
CA LEU A 143 7.88 1.86 1.54
C LEU A 143 8.50 0.64 0.87
N GLY A 144 9.11 0.81 -0.31
CA GLY A 144 9.83 -0.25 -1.01
C GLY A 144 11.00 -0.79 -0.18
N ILE A 145 11.73 0.09 0.51
CA ILE A 145 12.80 -0.33 1.43
C ILE A 145 12.22 -1.10 2.62
N LEU A 146 11.17 -0.59 3.26
CA LEU A 146 10.53 -1.27 4.39
C LEU A 146 10.02 -2.66 3.99
N ALA A 147 9.38 -2.77 2.82
CA ALA A 147 8.91 -4.03 2.27
C ALA A 147 10.07 -4.98 1.95
N PHE A 148 11.15 -4.47 1.36
CA PHE A 148 12.35 -5.25 1.07
C PHE A 148 12.98 -5.80 2.35
N ILE A 149 13.18 -4.96 3.37
CA ILE A 149 13.74 -5.38 4.66
C ILE A 149 12.89 -6.48 5.27
N GLN A 150 11.56 -6.32 5.30
CA GLN A 150 10.64 -7.34 5.81
C GLN A 150 10.71 -8.67 5.06
N ALA A 151 10.73 -8.62 3.73
CA ALA A 151 10.77 -9.84 2.91
C ALA A 151 12.14 -10.52 2.97
N TRP A 152 13.23 -9.74 3.05
CA TRP A 152 14.59 -10.26 3.09
C TRP A 152 14.93 -10.87 4.45
N SER A 153 14.54 -10.24 5.55
CA SER A 153 14.78 -10.74 6.92
C SER A 153 13.75 -11.79 7.37
N ALA A 154 12.80 -12.15 6.51
CA ALA A 154 11.77 -13.12 6.80
C ALA A 154 12.37 -14.49 7.14
N PHE A 155 12.07 -14.99 8.34
CA PHE A 155 12.52 -16.30 8.79
C PHE A 155 11.37 -17.26 9.08
N ILE A 156 10.43 -16.85 9.96
CA ILE A 156 9.40 -17.73 10.49
C ILE A 156 8.44 -18.24 9.39
N TRP A 157 7.98 -17.35 8.51
CA TRP A 157 7.07 -17.75 7.44
C TRP A 157 7.73 -18.68 6.39
N PRO A 158 8.94 -18.37 5.88
CA PRO A 158 9.69 -19.32 5.05
C PRO A 158 9.94 -20.65 5.74
N LEU A 159 10.23 -20.68 7.05
CA LEU A 159 10.42 -21.91 7.81
C LEU A 159 9.17 -22.81 7.79
N LEU A 160 7.96 -22.22 7.81
CA LEU A 160 6.71 -22.97 7.70
C LEU A 160 6.41 -23.43 6.27
N MET A 161 6.72 -22.59 5.28
CA MET A 161 6.33 -22.81 3.88
C MET A 161 7.34 -23.62 3.06
N ALA A 162 8.64 -23.49 3.33
CA ALA A 162 9.72 -24.14 2.58
C ALA A 162 10.11 -25.46 3.25
N THR A 163 9.66 -26.57 2.68
CA THR A 163 9.94 -27.92 3.22
C THR A 163 11.14 -28.59 2.54
N SER A 164 11.47 -28.18 1.31
CA SER A 164 12.64 -28.67 0.58
C SER A 164 13.81 -27.70 0.68
N ARG A 165 15.05 -28.22 0.84
CA ARG A 165 16.26 -27.38 0.94
C ARG A 165 16.46 -26.44 -0.25
N GLY A 166 16.01 -26.84 -1.44
CA GLY A 166 16.10 -26.01 -2.65
C GLY A 166 15.21 -24.77 -2.63
N MET A 167 14.28 -24.68 -1.68
CA MET A 167 13.36 -23.54 -1.50
C MET A 167 13.72 -22.68 -0.28
N TYR A 168 14.85 -22.96 0.39
CA TYR A 168 15.26 -22.20 1.55
C TYR A 168 15.72 -20.81 1.11
N LEU A 169 15.08 -19.78 1.66
CA LEU A 169 15.57 -18.41 1.55
C LEU A 169 16.86 -18.24 2.34
N MET A 170 17.62 -17.17 2.03
CA MET A 170 18.96 -16.94 2.60
C MET A 170 18.96 -17.05 4.14
N GLU A 171 18.07 -16.33 4.83
CA GLU A 171 17.97 -16.38 6.31
C GLU A 171 17.65 -17.79 6.84
N LEU A 172 16.74 -18.51 6.19
CA LEU A 172 16.41 -19.89 6.54
C LEU A 172 17.60 -20.83 6.29
N GLY A 173 18.31 -20.66 5.18
CA GLY A 173 19.51 -21.39 4.83
C GLY A 173 20.64 -21.17 5.84
N LEU A 174 20.83 -19.93 6.30
CA LEU A 174 21.83 -19.59 7.32
C LEU A 174 21.61 -20.37 8.62
N SER A 175 20.36 -20.61 9.01
CA SER A 175 20.04 -21.39 10.21
C SER A 175 20.54 -22.84 10.13
N THR A 176 20.76 -23.39 8.93
CA THR A 176 21.25 -24.76 8.77
C THR A 176 22.73 -24.94 9.18
N PHE A 177 23.51 -23.85 9.22
CA PHE A 177 24.89 -23.85 9.75
C PHE A 177 24.94 -23.82 11.28
N GLN A 178 23.81 -23.57 11.93
CA GLN A 178 23.65 -23.64 13.38
C GLN A 178 23.06 -25.02 13.73
N SER A 179 23.91 -26.06 13.75
CA SER A 179 23.47 -27.39 14.20
C SER A 179 23.25 -27.40 15.71
N ARG A 180 22.43 -28.34 16.19
CA ARG A 180 22.04 -28.49 17.60
C ARG A 180 23.21 -28.74 18.56
N TYR A 181 24.37 -29.16 18.03
CA TYR A 181 25.53 -29.59 18.81
C TYR A 181 26.85 -28.89 18.42
N THR A 182 26.96 -28.37 17.20
CA THR A 182 28.16 -27.68 16.69
C THR A 182 27.76 -26.57 15.74
N ALA A 183 28.19 -25.34 16.00
CA ALA A 183 28.05 -24.24 15.07
C ALA A 183 29.35 -24.07 14.29
N ASP A 184 29.29 -24.12 12.96
CA ASP A 184 30.43 -23.80 12.10
C ASP A 184 30.54 -22.28 11.97
N TYR A 185 31.08 -21.63 13.01
CA TYR A 185 31.19 -20.16 13.09
C TYR A 185 31.88 -19.55 11.87
N ASN A 186 32.85 -20.26 11.28
CA ASN A 186 33.55 -19.82 10.07
C ASN A 186 32.58 -19.69 8.88
N LEU A 187 31.74 -20.71 8.64
CA LEU A 187 30.78 -20.73 7.54
C LEU A 187 29.60 -19.79 7.82
N LEU A 188 29.10 -19.79 9.06
CA LEU A 188 27.99 -18.94 9.48
C LEU A 188 28.33 -17.45 9.31
N THR A 189 29.50 -17.03 9.77
CA THR A 189 29.93 -15.62 9.68
C THR A 189 30.16 -15.22 8.23
N ALA A 190 30.80 -16.07 7.42
CA ALA A 190 30.97 -15.82 5.99
C ALA A 190 29.63 -15.70 5.24
N ALA A 191 28.68 -16.58 5.53
CA ALA A 191 27.34 -16.54 4.96
C ALA A 191 26.56 -15.28 5.41
N ALA A 192 26.69 -14.86 6.68
CA ALA A 192 26.09 -13.63 7.18
C ALA A 192 26.64 -12.36 6.51
N MET A 193 27.94 -12.32 6.22
CA MET A 193 28.53 -11.22 5.44
C MET A 193 27.93 -11.16 4.03
N LEU A 194 27.80 -12.30 3.35
CA LEU A 194 27.16 -12.37 2.02
C LEU A 194 25.69 -11.98 2.07
N ASN A 195 24.95 -12.40 3.10
CA ASN A 195 23.55 -12.05 3.30
C ASN A 195 23.33 -10.53 3.50
N THR A 196 24.35 -9.80 3.94
CA THR A 196 24.29 -8.34 4.10
C THR A 196 24.39 -7.59 2.76
N ILE A 197 25.03 -8.19 1.74
CA ILE A 197 25.28 -7.53 0.44
C ILE A 197 23.98 -7.07 -0.25
N PRO A 198 22.92 -7.88 -0.35
CA PRO A 198 21.68 -7.47 -1.02
C PRO A 198 20.98 -6.29 -0.32
N MET A 199 21.06 -6.21 1.02
CA MET A 199 20.58 -5.04 1.75
C MET A 199 21.35 -3.78 1.39
N LEU A 200 22.68 -3.87 1.27
CA LEU A 200 23.52 -2.75 0.84
C LEU A 200 23.20 -2.31 -0.58
N ILE A 201 22.98 -3.26 -1.51
CA ILE A 201 22.59 -2.97 -2.89
C ILE A 201 21.23 -2.25 -2.92
N ALA A 202 20.23 -2.78 -2.21
CA ALA A 202 18.92 -2.15 -2.11
C ALA A 202 19.03 -0.72 -1.55
N PHE A 203 19.81 -0.53 -0.49
CA PHE A 203 20.06 0.78 0.09
C PHE A 203 20.70 1.74 -0.93
N ILE A 204 21.75 1.33 -1.66
CA ILE A 204 22.42 2.18 -2.65
C ILE A 204 21.47 2.60 -3.78
N VAL A 205 20.61 1.70 -4.23
CA VAL A 205 19.61 1.98 -5.29
C VAL A 205 18.53 2.94 -4.79
N LEU A 206 18.09 2.80 -3.53
CA LEU A 206 16.96 3.54 -2.95
C LEU A 206 17.37 4.77 -2.12
N ARG A 207 18.67 5.03 -1.92
CA ARG A 207 19.18 6.14 -1.09
C ARG A 207 18.69 7.52 -1.53
N ARG A 208 18.48 7.73 -2.84
CA ARG A 208 18.05 9.03 -3.37
C ARG A 208 16.64 9.38 -2.89
N GLN A 209 15.75 8.39 -2.91
CA GLN A 209 14.36 8.50 -2.45
C GLN A 209 14.28 8.66 -0.93
N ILE A 210 15.18 8.03 -0.17
CA ILE A 210 15.27 8.23 1.30
C ILE A 210 15.61 9.69 1.61
N ILE A 211 16.63 10.24 0.98
CA ILE A 211 17.10 11.61 1.23
C ILE A 211 16.01 12.63 0.89
N GLU A 212 15.35 12.47 -0.26
CA GLU A 212 14.23 13.34 -0.69
C GLU A 212 13.01 13.24 0.27
N SER A 213 12.72 12.05 0.82
CA SER A 213 11.63 11.85 1.79
C SER A 213 11.90 12.58 3.11
N VAL A 214 13.13 12.48 3.63
CA VAL A 214 13.51 13.11 4.90
C VAL A 214 13.54 14.64 4.78
N ALA A 215 13.98 15.16 3.64
CA ALA A 215 14.00 16.61 3.36
C ALA A 215 12.60 17.23 3.37
N LEU A 216 11.59 16.55 2.81
CA LEU A 216 10.19 17.02 2.79
C LEU A 216 9.55 17.03 4.19
N THR A 217 9.98 16.15 5.09
CA THR A 217 9.53 16.15 6.49
C THR A 217 10.25 17.19 7.37
N GLY A 218 11.47 17.61 7.01
CA GLY A 218 12.26 18.58 7.78
C GLY A 218 11.95 20.05 7.50
N LEU A 219 11.32 20.38 6.36
CA LEU A 219 11.02 21.77 5.96
C LEU A 219 9.69 22.32 6.52
N LYS A 220 9.03 21.60 7.44
CA LYS A 220 7.78 22.04 8.11
C LYS A 220 7.99 22.48 9.57
N GLY A 221 9.19 22.96 9.90
CA GLY A 221 9.53 23.64 11.16
C GLY A 221 9.89 25.09 10.91
#